data_AF-A0A928QHD3-F1
#
_entry.id   AF-A0A928QHD3-F1
#
_cell.length_a   1.000
_cell.length_b   1.000
_cell.length_c   1.000
_cell.angle_alpha   90.00
_cell.angle_beta   90.00
_cell.angle_gamma   90.00
#
_symmetry.space_group_name_H-M   'P 1'
#
loop_
_entity.id
_entity.type
_entity.pdbx_description
1 polymer ?
#
loop_
_entity_poly.entity_id
_entity_poly.type
_entity_poly.pdbx_seq_one_letter_code
_entity_poly.pdbx_strand_id
1 'polypeptide(L)'
;MSKKTMTSVKFKGTKEQEAKLREIIQGYKNTQGALIPVLHEAQGIYGYLPREVQQIISEELDIPMSEIYGVATFYTQFSLNPKGEYNISICMGTACYVKGRR
;
A
#
# COMPACT_ATOMS: atom_id res chain seq x y z
N MET A 1 5.04 -8.09 19.28
CA MET A 1 5.29 -6.94 18.37
C MET A 1 5.85 -7.48 17.06
N SER A 2 4.97 -7.71 16.07
CA SER A 2 5.33 -8.36 14.80
C SER A 2 6.24 -7.48 13.96
N LYS A 3 7.52 -7.86 13.88
CA LYS A 3 8.48 -7.33 12.92
C LYS A 3 8.00 -7.72 11.51
N LYS A 4 7.27 -6.84 10.82
CA LYS A 4 7.16 -6.91 9.35
C LYS A 4 8.52 -6.52 8.79
N THR A 5 9.35 -7.51 8.52
CA THR A 5 10.65 -7.35 7.89
C THR A 5 10.46 -6.68 6.53
N MET A 6 11.12 -5.54 6.30
CA MET A 6 11.21 -4.93 4.97
C MET A 6 12.01 -5.88 4.09
N THR A 7 11.35 -6.54 3.14
CA THR A 7 12.02 -7.45 2.21
C THR A 7 12.91 -6.64 1.28
N SER A 8 14.13 -7.14 1.01
CA SER A 8 15.21 -6.53 0.21
C SER A 8 14.91 -6.46 -1.29
N VAL A 9 13.68 -6.12 -1.68
CA VAL A 9 13.28 -6.04 -3.08
C VAL A 9 13.60 -4.64 -3.57
N LYS A 10 14.58 -4.53 -4.47
CA LYS A 10 14.95 -3.28 -5.14
C LYS A 10 13.71 -2.67 -5.77
N PHE A 11 13.27 -1.52 -5.25
CA PHE A 11 12.25 -0.71 -5.89
C PHE A 11 12.72 -0.34 -7.29
N LYS A 12 11.96 -0.78 -8.30
CA LYS A 12 12.11 -0.29 -9.67
C LYS A 12 11.00 0.72 -9.92
N GLY A 13 11.08 1.88 -9.28
CA GLY A 13 10.25 3.01 -9.67
C GLY A 13 10.74 3.54 -11.01
N THR A 14 9.88 3.55 -12.03
CA THR A 14 10.18 4.34 -13.23
C THR A 14 9.82 5.80 -12.97
N LYS A 15 10.60 6.74 -13.52
CA LYS A 15 10.36 8.19 -13.37
C LYS A 15 8.94 8.61 -13.77
N GLU A 16 8.33 7.89 -14.72
CA GLU A 16 6.95 8.12 -15.15
C GLU A 16 5.92 7.79 -14.06
N GLN A 17 6.15 6.75 -13.25
CA GLN A 17 5.26 6.39 -12.14
C GLN A 17 5.34 7.41 -11.00
N GLU A 18 6.53 7.93 -10.72
CA GLU A 18 6.72 9.01 -9.73
C GLU A 18 6.03 10.30 -10.17
N ALA A 19 6.13 10.66 -11.45
CA ALA A 19 5.45 11.83 -11.99
C ALA A 19 3.92 11.71 -11.84
N LYS A 20 3.34 10.57 -12.23
CA LYS A 20 1.91 10.30 -12.05
C LYS A 20 1.49 10.36 -10.58
N LEU A 21 2.29 9.78 -9.69
CA LEU A 21 2.00 9.83 -8.25
C LEU A 21 1.96 11.28 -7.74
N ARG A 22 2.92 12.13 -8.15
CA ARG A 22 2.94 13.55 -7.75
C ARG A 22 1.73 14.33 -8.29
N GLU A 23 1.32 14.09 -9.54
CA GLU A 23 0.10 14.70 -10.10
C GLU A 23 -1.14 14.33 -9.28
N ILE A 24 -1.27 13.06 -8.91
CA ILE A 24 -2.37 12.57 -8.07
C ILE A 24 -2.32 13.23 -6.69
N ILE A 25 -1.15 13.27 -6.04
CA ILE A 25 -0.99 13.88 -4.72
C ILE A 25 -1.38 15.37 -4.75
N GLN A 26 -0.99 16.10 -5.79
CA GLN A 26 -1.40 17.51 -5.95
C GLN A 26 -2.92 17.67 -6.02
N GLY A 27 -3.62 16.76 -6.69
CA GLY A 27 -5.09 16.77 -6.75
C GLY A 27 -5.75 16.57 -5.38
N TYR A 28 -5.15 15.78 -4.50
CA TYR A 28 -5.68 15.47 -3.17
C TYR A 28 -5.14 16.35 -2.04
N LYS A 29 -4.12 17.19 -2.29
CA LYS A 29 -3.41 17.98 -1.25
C LYS A 29 -4.32 18.88 -0.40
N ASN A 30 -5.47 19.31 -0.92
CA ASN A 30 -6.43 20.17 -0.21
C ASN A 30 -7.57 19.40 0.49
N THR A 31 -7.56 18.07 0.45
CA THR A 31 -8.65 17.25 1.03
C THR A 31 -8.23 16.66 2.37
N GLN A 32 -9.03 16.88 3.42
CA GLN A 32 -8.85 16.18 4.70
C GLN A 32 -8.99 14.67 4.48
N GLY A 33 -7.97 13.90 4.89
CA GLY A 33 -7.95 12.45 4.72
C GLY A 33 -7.39 11.97 3.37
N ALA A 34 -6.68 12.83 2.63
CA ALA A 34 -6.01 12.51 1.37
C ALA A 34 -5.06 11.30 1.41
N LEU A 35 -4.56 10.94 2.60
CA LEU A 35 -3.59 9.85 2.77
C LEU A 35 -4.11 8.50 2.26
N ILE A 36 -5.35 8.13 2.59
CA ILE A 36 -5.94 6.84 2.18
C ILE A 36 -6.08 6.74 0.65
N PRO A 37 -6.75 7.70 -0.05
CA PRO A 37 -6.86 7.63 -1.51
C PRO A 37 -5.51 7.69 -2.20
N VAL A 38 -4.55 8.50 -1.71
CA VAL A 38 -3.19 8.54 -2.26
C VAL A 38 -2.48 7.19 -2.11
N LEU A 39 -2.60 6.51 -0.97
CA LEU A 39 -2.02 5.17 -0.77
C LEU A 39 -2.68 4.12 -1.68
N HIS A 40 -3.98 4.25 -1.95
CA HIS A 40 -4.67 3.39 -2.91
C HIS A 40 -4.15 3.58 -4.33
N GLU A 41 -4.04 4.82 -4.78
CA GLU A 41 -3.52 5.15 -6.11
C GLU A 41 -2.05 4.70 -6.26
N ALA A 42 -1.21 4.97 -5.25
CA ALA A 42 0.17 4.50 -5.20
C ALA A 42 0.25 2.97 -5.29
N GLN A 43 -0.60 2.25 -4.54
CA GLN A 43 -0.66 0.79 -4.64
C GLN A 43 -1.15 0.32 -6.01
N GLY A 44 -2.04 1.05 -6.68
CA GLY A 44 -2.47 0.76 -8.06
C GLY A 44 -1.34 0.89 -9.08
N ILE A 45 -0.46 1.89 -8.89
CA ILE A 45 0.68 2.15 -9.79
C ILE A 45 1.80 1.13 -9.60
N TYR A 46 2.16 0.83 -8.34
CA TYR A 46 3.34 0.03 -8.01
C TYR A 46 3.02 -1.42 -7.61
N GLY A 47 1.75 -1.75 -7.32
CA GLY A 47 1.31 -3.06 -6.83
C GLY A 47 1.63 -3.34 -5.35
N TYR A 48 2.60 -2.63 -4.78
CA TYR A 48 3.00 -2.66 -3.37
C TYR A 48 3.54 -1.29 -2.94
N LEU A 49 3.63 -1.05 -1.64
CA LEU A 49 4.02 0.22 -1.04
C LEU A 49 5.36 0.09 -0.31
N PRO A 50 6.50 0.18 -1.03
CA PRO A 50 7.82 0.18 -0.40
C PRO A 50 8.08 1.48 0.36
N ARG A 51 9.16 1.48 1.16
CA ARG A 51 9.55 2.63 1.98
C ARG A 51 9.80 3.90 1.15
N GLU A 52 10.39 3.76 -0.03
CA GLU A 52 10.69 4.87 -0.94
C GLU A 52 9.41 5.61 -1.37
N VAL A 53 8.37 4.86 -1.76
CA VAL A 53 7.07 5.45 -2.11
C VAL A 53 6.41 6.14 -0.92
N GLN A 54 6.47 5.51 0.27
CA GLN A 54 5.93 6.12 1.49
C GLN A 54 6.67 7.40 1.87
N GLN A 55 7.98 7.48 1.64
CA GLN A 55 8.77 8.68 1.88
C GLN A 55 8.36 9.82 0.93
N ILE A 56 8.18 9.54 -0.36
CA ILE A 56 7.69 10.53 -1.33
C ILE A 56 6.32 11.09 -0.88
N ILE A 57 5.41 10.21 -0.44
CA ILE A 57 4.09 10.63 0.05
C ILE A 57 4.22 11.48 1.32
N SER A 58 5.13 11.12 2.23
CA SER A 58 5.43 11.89 3.45
C SER A 58 5.89 13.31 3.13
N GLU A 59 6.82 13.46 2.19
CA GLU A 59 7.36 14.76 1.78
C GLU A 59 6.32 15.63 1.05
N GLU A 60 5.45 15.03 0.23
CA GLU A 60 4.47 15.79 -0.57
C GLU A 60 3.22 16.20 0.23
N LEU A 61 2.76 15.36 1.16
CA LEU A 61 1.60 15.62 2.02
C LEU A 61 1.94 16.27 3.37
N ASP A 62 3.23 16.42 3.70
CA ASP A 62 3.73 16.92 4.99
C ASP A 62 3.21 16.10 6.20
N ILE A 63 3.04 14.79 6.01
CA ILE A 63 2.57 13.85 7.03
C ILE A 63 3.76 13.05 7.54
N PRO A 64 3.93 12.86 8.87
CA PRO A 64 5.04 12.08 9.40
C PRO A 64 4.98 10.62 8.91
N MET A 65 6.14 10.11 8.50
CA MET A 65 6.31 8.71 8.06
C MET A 65 5.73 7.69 9.04
N SER A 66 5.79 7.95 10.34
CA SER A 66 5.20 7.10 11.39
C SER A 66 3.69 6.89 11.23
N GLU A 67 2.97 7.95 10.85
CA GLU A 67 1.52 7.90 10.64
C GLU A 67 1.19 7.12 9.37
N ILE A 68 1.92 7.37 8.28
CA ILE A 68 1.79 6.63 7.03
C ILE A 68 2.04 5.15 7.23
N TYR A 69 3.11 4.80 7.94
CA TYR A 69 3.44 3.42 8.27
C TYR A 69 2.38 2.79 9.18
N GLY A 70 1.84 3.56 10.13
CA GLY A 70 0.70 3.16 10.96
C GLY A 70 -0.51 2.78 10.11
N VAL A 71 -0.93 3.65 9.19
CA VAL A 71 -2.06 3.40 8.27
C VAL A 71 -1.78 2.20 7.36
N ALA A 72 -0.59 2.13 6.75
CA ALA A 72 -0.22 1.05 5.85
C ALA A 72 -0.10 -0.32 6.54
N THR A 73 0.16 -0.35 7.86
CA THR A 73 0.18 -1.59 8.65
C THR A 73 -1.17 -1.91 9.27
N PHE A 74 -2.00 -0.90 9.55
CA PHE A 74 -3.32 -1.04 10.13
C PHE A 74 -4.33 -1.64 9.15
N TYR A 75 -4.36 -1.16 7.90
CA TYR A 75 -5.26 -1.68 6.87
C TYR A 75 -4.64 -2.88 6.15
N THR A 76 -5.34 -4.02 6.18
CA THR A 76 -4.92 -5.28 5.52
C THR A 76 -4.95 -5.21 3.99
N GLN A 77 -5.62 -4.21 3.43
CA GLN A 77 -5.65 -3.94 1.99
C GLN A 77 -4.31 -3.45 1.44
N PHE A 78 -3.48 -2.83 2.27
CA PHE A 78 -2.17 -2.32 1.85
C PHE A 78 -1.08 -3.38 1.97
N SER A 79 -0.25 -3.44 0.95
CA SER A 79 0.75 -4.49 0.73
C SER A 79 2.12 -3.85 0.80
N LEU A 80 2.83 -4.06 1.90
CA LEU A 80 4.17 -3.51 2.12
C LEU A 80 5.26 -4.31 1.41
N ASN A 81 4.94 -5.55 1.03
CA ASN A 81 5.82 -6.44 0.30
C ASN A 81 5.20 -6.76 -1.06
N PRO A 82 6.02 -7.07 -2.09
CA PRO A 82 5.49 -7.50 -3.38
C PRO A 82 4.59 -8.71 -3.18
N LYS A 83 3.35 -8.58 -3.62
CA LYS A 83 2.44 -9.72 -3.72
C LYS A 83 2.91 -10.58 -4.89
N GLY A 84 3.00 -11.89 -4.66
CA GLY A 84 3.21 -12.83 -5.76
C GLY A 84 2.08 -12.70 -6.79
N GLU A 85 2.34 -13.13 -8.02
CA GLU A 85 1.43 -13.02 -9.17
C GLU A 85 0.02 -13.59 -8.90
N TYR A 86 -0.10 -14.52 -7.93
CA TYR A 86 -1.36 -15.14 -7.52
C TYR A 86 -1.70 -14.82 -6.05
N ASN A 87 -2.84 -14.15 -5.84
CA ASN A 87 -3.40 -13.91 -4.51
C ASN A 87 -4.52 -14.93 -4.22
N ILE A 88 -4.18 -16.00 -3.48
CA ILE A 88 -5.13 -17.05 -3.10
C ILE A 88 -5.68 -16.73 -1.71
N SER A 89 -6.97 -16.41 -1.62
CA SER A 89 -7.68 -16.23 -0.35
C SER A 89 -8.66 -17.38 -0.12
N ILE A 90 -8.40 -18.21 0.90
CA ILE A 90 -9.25 -19.35 1.25
C ILE A 90 -10.14 -18.95 2.43
N CYS A 91 -11.45 -19.03 2.23
CA CYS A 91 -12.43 -18.84 3.28
C CYS A 91 -12.33 -19.98 4.31
N MET A 92 -11.94 -19.66 5.55
CA MET A 92 -11.94 -20.60 6.69
C MET A 92 -13.19 -20.47 7.57
N GLY A 93 -14.27 -19.88 7.05
CA GLY A 93 -15.54 -19.76 7.78
C GLY A 93 -16.30 -21.10 7.83
N THR A 94 -17.07 -21.33 8.90
CA THR A 94 -17.93 -22.52 9.06
C THR A 94 -18.92 -22.68 7.91
N ALA A 95 -19.42 -21.58 7.34
CA ALA A 95 -20.28 -21.58 6.16
C ALA A 95 -19.57 -22.11 4.89
N CYS A 96 -18.26 -21.89 4.77
CA CYS A 96 -17.46 -22.42 3.66
C CYS A 96 -17.11 -23.90 3.89
N TYR A 97 -17.01 -24.33 5.15
CA TYR A 97 -16.74 -25.70 5.56
C TYR A 97 -17.87 -26.68 5.20
N VAL A 98 -19.14 -26.32 5.46
CA VAL A 98 -20.30 -27.16 5.11
C VAL A 98 -20.56 -27.26 3.60
N LYS A 99 -20.05 -26.31 2.80
CA LYS A 99 -20.28 -26.25 1.35
C LYS A 99 -19.27 -27.07 0.52
N GLY A 100 -18.46 -27.91 1.17
CA GLY A 100 -17.73 -28.99 0.49
C GLY A 100 -16.38 -28.61 -0.14
N ARG A 101 -15.63 -27.67 0.43
CA ARG A 101 -14.25 -27.40 -0.03
C ARG A 101 -13.27 -28.39 0.64
N ARG A 102 -12.97 -29.49 -0.07
CA ARG A 102 -11.77 -30.32 0.12
C ARG A 102 -10.71 -29.92 -0.90
#